data_AF-A0A0A2VVY6-F1
#
_entry.id   AF-A0A0A2VVY6-F1
#
_cell.length_a   1.000
_cell.length_b   1.000
_cell.length_c   1.000
_cell.angle_alpha   90.00
_cell.angle_beta   90.00
_cell.angle_gamma   90.00
#
_symmetry.space_group_name_H-M   'P 1'
#
loop_
_entity.id
_entity.type
_entity.pdbx_description
1 polymer ?
#
loop_
_entity_poly.entity_id
_entity_poly.type
_entity_poly.pdbx_seq_one_letter_code
_entity_poly.pdbx_strand_id
1 'polypeptide(L)'
;MRLQHVCLSQPLPFNFRSHISIWHPGYIRGEDTMFSLPCLDEVGPEDVADDEVVDGNRKVGLAQAGYGVHFGTMLLACQVITGNSFDTAYLSYDRKGNNKVRMNARGILTHDHYFLHVPQSKRNFVSSLIPVPSASGSFICLPSSRAGDRDTTPYAVTPNFENWRFPEALPSSWHSIAITPRDSKPSCIISGRMATEKAHVIPQSQDKWYTNNAMSDYSQGAESVHNSVDNMIRLRADPSRILHDCAFALVPKSDTNGRERIVVHFFSTTNGAGDAAFWHHNQKVHNLASVAPQFLFARFALTVFARIKDLILRGECRQIAVVLGGIDSSGSPAWVTREVEMDRAQRLSRYGPLTSHKRARPQCCESQQDDDQKSPEGVRMFGYGLGEPEDYTSRTRAWLGADETRSISEFSSDGSLDLRYC
;
A
#
# COMPACT_ATOMS: atom_id res chain seq x y z
N MET A 1 -0.85 11.54 49.78
CA MET A 1 -1.39 12.46 48.76
C MET A 1 -1.66 11.67 47.49
N ARG A 2 -2.92 11.53 47.09
CA ARG A 2 -3.31 10.94 45.79
C ARG A 2 -3.17 12.02 44.72
N LEU A 3 -2.25 11.84 43.78
CA LEU A 3 -2.20 12.64 42.56
C LEU A 3 -3.36 12.19 41.67
N GLN A 4 -4.36 13.05 41.55
CA GLN A 4 -5.43 12.90 40.57
C GLN A 4 -4.80 13.04 39.18
N HIS A 5 -4.86 11.98 38.39
CA HIS A 5 -4.64 12.04 36.94
C HIS A 5 -5.77 12.87 36.34
N VAL A 6 -5.54 14.17 36.19
CA VAL A 6 -6.36 15.06 35.39
C VAL A 6 -6.02 14.78 33.93
N CYS A 7 -6.69 13.79 33.34
CA CYS A 7 -6.71 13.61 31.89
C CYS A 7 -7.74 14.61 31.32
N LEU A 8 -7.32 15.87 31.16
CA LEU A 8 -8.05 16.82 30.33
C LEU A 8 -7.69 16.53 28.88
N SER A 9 -8.30 15.50 28.30
CA SER A 9 -8.33 15.38 26.85
C SER A 9 -9.20 16.53 26.34
N GLN A 10 -8.57 17.61 25.86
CA GLN A 10 -9.28 18.60 25.07
C GLN A 10 -9.99 17.87 23.91
N PRO A 11 -11.27 18.18 23.62
CA PRO A 11 -11.92 17.59 22.47
C PRO A 11 -11.12 17.94 21.23
N LEU A 12 -10.68 16.91 20.49
CA LEU A 12 -9.95 17.09 19.24
C LEU A 12 -10.71 18.07 18.34
N PRO A 13 -10.01 19.01 17.67
CA PRO A 13 -10.64 19.98 16.78
C PRO A 13 -11.54 19.30 15.73
N PHE A 14 -12.60 19.98 15.29
CA PHE A 14 -13.64 19.39 14.41
C PHE A 14 -13.07 18.81 13.11
N ASN A 15 -12.00 19.39 12.57
CA ASN A 15 -11.31 18.91 11.37
C ASN A 15 -10.67 17.51 11.54
N PHE A 16 -10.39 17.06 12.77
CA PHE A 16 -9.90 15.69 13.01
C PHE A 16 -10.98 14.62 12.83
N ARG A 17 -12.24 15.04 12.68
CA ARG A 17 -13.39 14.17 12.38
C ARG A 17 -13.81 14.24 10.92
N SER A 18 -13.44 15.29 10.19
CA SER A 18 -13.72 15.38 8.74
C SER A 18 -12.79 14.49 7.95
N HIS A 19 -13.33 13.89 6.89
CA HIS A 19 -12.61 13.01 5.99
C HIS A 19 -13.01 13.30 4.56
N ILE A 20 -12.08 13.05 3.63
CA ILE A 20 -12.35 13.02 2.19
C ILE A 20 -12.35 11.56 1.74
N SER A 21 -13.41 11.15 1.05
CA SER A 21 -13.57 9.80 0.53
C SER A 21 -13.20 9.69 -0.96
N ILE A 22 -12.56 8.60 -1.33
CA ILE A 22 -12.40 8.23 -2.74
C ILE A 22 -13.43 7.18 -3.10
N TRP A 23 -14.17 7.41 -4.17
CA TRP A 23 -15.22 6.52 -4.66
C TRP A 23 -14.82 5.87 -5.98
N HIS A 24 -15.29 4.64 -6.17
CA HIS A 24 -15.10 3.85 -7.36
C HIS A 24 -16.33 4.00 -8.28
N PRO A 25 -16.19 4.54 -9.50
CA PRO A 25 -17.34 4.91 -10.34
C PRO A 25 -18.19 3.72 -10.77
N GLY A 26 -17.57 2.55 -11.01
CA GLY A 26 -18.26 1.34 -11.46
C GLY A 26 -19.13 0.60 -10.43
N TYR A 27 -19.10 0.96 -9.14
CA TYR A 27 -19.93 0.32 -8.11
C TYR A 27 -21.09 1.22 -7.70
N ILE A 28 -22.17 0.63 -7.20
CA ILE A 28 -23.36 1.36 -6.75
C ILE A 28 -23.07 2.17 -5.49
N ARG A 29 -23.84 3.25 -5.31
CA ARG A 29 -23.70 4.14 -4.14
C ARG A 29 -23.87 3.35 -2.84
N GLY A 30 -22.97 3.58 -1.88
CA GLY A 30 -22.92 2.88 -0.60
C GLY A 30 -22.03 1.64 -0.61
N GLU A 31 -21.63 1.18 -1.79
CA GLU A 31 -20.66 0.12 -2.02
C GLU A 31 -19.39 0.59 -2.75
N ASP A 32 -19.39 1.84 -3.21
CA ASP A 32 -18.40 2.48 -4.05
C ASP A 32 -17.27 3.17 -3.28
N THR A 33 -17.44 3.42 -1.98
CA THR A 33 -16.39 4.03 -1.17
C THR A 33 -15.17 3.11 -1.05
N MET A 34 -14.03 3.56 -1.60
CA MET A 34 -12.77 2.83 -1.60
C MET A 34 -12.04 2.95 -0.26
N PHE A 35 -11.76 4.20 0.13
CA PHE A 35 -11.13 4.55 1.41
C PHE A 35 -11.39 6.03 1.70
N SER A 36 -11.04 6.49 2.89
CA SER A 36 -11.13 7.90 3.27
C SER A 36 -9.90 8.31 4.08
N LEU A 37 -9.45 9.56 3.91
CA LEU A 37 -8.34 10.14 4.65
C LEU A 37 -8.81 11.33 5.49
N PRO A 38 -8.26 11.53 6.71
CA PRO A 38 -8.63 12.64 7.57
C PRO A 38 -8.14 13.98 7.00
N CYS A 39 -8.94 15.03 7.13
CA CYS A 39 -8.59 16.38 6.65
C CYS A 39 -7.63 17.07 7.64
N LEU A 40 -6.33 16.92 7.41
CA LEU A 40 -5.26 17.43 8.30
C LEU A 40 -4.31 18.40 7.61
N ASP A 41 -4.40 18.57 6.30
CA ASP A 41 -3.57 19.50 5.54
C ASP A 41 -4.22 20.89 5.51
N GLU A 42 -3.48 21.94 5.89
CA GLU A 42 -3.98 23.32 5.86
C GLU A 42 -4.23 23.78 4.42
N VAL A 43 -5.39 24.39 4.20
CA VAL A 43 -5.79 24.97 2.91
C VAL A 43 -5.20 26.38 2.81
N GLY A 44 -4.26 26.57 1.90
CA GLY A 44 -3.66 27.86 1.58
C GLY A 44 -4.54 28.72 0.65
N PRO A 45 -4.19 30.00 0.46
CA PRO A 45 -4.92 30.92 -0.40
C PRO A 45 -4.87 30.53 -1.90
N GLU A 46 -3.93 29.69 -2.30
CA GLU A 46 -3.77 29.20 -3.69
C GLU A 46 -4.51 27.87 -3.94
N ASP A 47 -5.08 27.24 -2.91
CA ASP A 47 -5.72 25.92 -2.97
C ASP A 47 -7.21 25.99 -3.36
N VAL A 48 -7.59 27.00 -4.13
CA VAL A 48 -8.97 27.18 -4.60
C VAL A 48 -9.30 26.07 -5.59
N ALA A 49 -10.37 25.31 -5.31
CA ALA A 49 -10.82 24.26 -6.22
C ALA A 49 -11.28 24.88 -7.56
N ASP A 50 -10.98 24.21 -8.67
CA ASP A 50 -11.25 24.68 -10.03
C ASP A 50 -12.72 25.07 -10.29
N ASP A 51 -13.67 24.56 -9.48
CA ASP A 51 -15.11 24.79 -9.59
C ASP A 51 -15.64 25.99 -8.76
N GLU A 52 -14.80 26.75 -8.04
CA GLU A 52 -15.26 27.89 -7.22
C GLU A 52 -15.56 29.18 -8.00
N VAL A 53 -15.45 29.18 -9.34
CA VAL A 53 -15.72 30.37 -10.17
C VAL A 53 -17.10 30.31 -10.84
N VAL A 54 -18.19 30.23 -10.06
CA VAL A 54 -19.53 30.55 -10.58
C VAL A 54 -20.41 31.19 -9.49
N ASP A 55 -20.81 32.45 -9.75
CA ASP A 55 -21.87 33.24 -9.10
C ASP A 55 -21.95 33.23 -7.57
N GLY A 56 -21.40 34.29 -6.97
CA GLY A 56 -21.98 35.18 -5.94
C GLY A 56 -22.66 34.65 -4.67
N ASN A 57 -23.08 33.38 -4.59
CA ASN A 57 -23.83 32.84 -3.47
C ASN A 57 -23.90 31.30 -3.51
N ARG A 58 -22.79 30.61 -3.22
CA ARG A 58 -22.83 29.19 -2.79
C ARG A 58 -21.57 28.76 -2.03
N LYS A 59 -21.48 29.16 -0.75
CA LYS A 59 -20.62 28.48 0.23
C LYS A 59 -21.30 27.19 0.70
N VAL A 60 -21.20 26.11 -0.07
CA VAL A 60 -21.54 24.76 0.44
C VAL A 60 -20.48 23.78 -0.03
N GLY A 61 -19.33 23.83 0.63
CA GLY A 61 -18.26 22.85 0.58
C GLY A 61 -17.49 22.93 1.89
N LEU A 62 -16.69 21.91 2.20
CA LEU A 62 -15.86 21.83 3.41
C LEU A 62 -14.84 22.97 3.56
N ALA A 63 -14.81 23.94 2.63
CA ALA A 63 -14.10 25.21 2.66
C ALA A 63 -14.29 26.04 3.96
N GLN A 64 -15.29 25.75 4.79
CA GLN A 64 -15.37 26.35 6.14
C GLN A 64 -14.34 25.79 7.14
N ALA A 65 -13.75 24.62 6.87
CA ALA A 65 -12.86 23.95 7.82
C ALA A 65 -11.39 24.41 7.75
N GLY A 66 -10.95 25.07 6.67
CA GLY A 66 -9.54 25.46 6.50
C GLY A 66 -8.54 24.29 6.39
N TYR A 67 -9.04 23.04 6.35
CA TYR A 67 -8.25 21.82 6.24
C TYR A 67 -8.81 20.88 5.17
N GLY A 68 -7.94 20.11 4.54
CA GLY A 68 -8.25 19.12 3.51
C GLY A 68 -7.21 18.01 3.46
N VAL A 69 -7.03 17.40 2.28
CA VAL A 69 -6.04 16.32 2.07
C VAL A 69 -5.12 16.65 0.90
N HIS A 70 -3.82 16.51 1.10
CA HIS A 70 -2.81 16.74 0.07
C HIS A 70 -3.06 15.88 -1.18
N PHE A 71 -3.30 16.54 -2.31
CA PHE A 71 -3.71 15.92 -3.57
C PHE A 71 -2.72 14.86 -4.06
N GLY A 72 -1.43 15.18 -4.10
CA GLY A 72 -0.41 14.24 -4.57
C GLY A 72 -0.35 12.97 -3.73
N THR A 73 -0.59 13.07 -2.42
CA THR A 73 -0.60 11.91 -1.52
C THR A 73 -1.85 11.05 -1.73
N MET A 74 -3.01 11.68 -1.87
CA MET A 74 -4.27 10.99 -2.16
C MET A 74 -4.21 10.28 -3.52
N LEU A 75 -3.78 10.98 -4.58
CA LEU A 75 -3.68 10.41 -5.92
C LEU A 75 -2.68 9.25 -5.96
N LEU A 76 -1.52 9.38 -5.30
CA LEU A 76 -0.56 8.29 -5.25
C LEU A 76 -1.09 7.06 -4.50
N ALA A 77 -1.86 7.26 -3.43
CA ALA A 77 -2.53 6.16 -2.75
C ALA A 77 -3.52 5.45 -3.69
N CYS A 78 -4.32 6.21 -4.44
CA CYS A 78 -5.21 5.67 -5.47
C CYS A 78 -4.45 4.85 -6.52
N GLN A 79 -3.32 5.37 -7.03
CA GLN A 79 -2.50 4.70 -8.04
C GLN A 79 -1.91 3.37 -7.54
N VAL A 80 -1.51 3.31 -6.27
CA VAL A 80 -1.05 2.07 -5.61
C VAL A 80 -2.18 1.04 -5.55
N ILE A 81 -3.38 1.45 -5.15
CA ILE A 81 -4.57 0.57 -5.04
C ILE A 81 -4.95 -0.02 -6.40
N THR A 82 -4.68 0.70 -7.49
CA THR A 82 -4.96 0.26 -8.87
C THR A 82 -3.72 -0.34 -9.55
N GLY A 83 -2.83 -0.98 -8.78
CA GLY A 83 -1.70 -1.73 -9.31
C GLY A 83 -0.61 -0.86 -9.95
N ASN A 84 -0.29 0.28 -9.33
CA ASN A 84 0.74 1.24 -9.78
C ASN A 84 0.39 1.94 -11.10
N SER A 85 -0.88 2.35 -11.26
CA SER A 85 -1.34 3.09 -12.45
C SER A 85 -0.88 4.57 -12.44
N PHE A 86 0.43 4.82 -12.30
CA PHE A 86 1.00 6.15 -12.06
C PHE A 86 0.72 7.16 -13.18
N ASP A 87 0.66 6.69 -14.43
CA ASP A 87 0.50 7.57 -15.61
C ASP A 87 -0.96 7.71 -16.07
N THR A 88 -1.82 6.77 -15.69
CA THR A 88 -3.18 6.68 -16.26
C THR A 88 -4.27 7.08 -15.28
N ALA A 89 -4.11 6.80 -13.98
CA ALA A 89 -5.15 7.06 -13.01
C ALA A 89 -5.28 8.55 -12.66
N TYR A 90 -6.52 9.02 -12.51
CA TYR A 90 -6.81 10.42 -12.16
C TYR A 90 -8.06 10.53 -11.27
N LEU A 91 -8.18 11.67 -10.57
CA LEU A 91 -9.36 12.02 -9.79
C LEU A 91 -10.30 12.95 -10.57
N SER A 92 -11.59 12.84 -10.31
CA SER A 92 -12.63 13.70 -10.90
C SER A 92 -13.71 14.05 -9.89
N TYR A 93 -14.41 15.14 -10.16
CA TYR A 93 -15.54 15.62 -9.35
C TYR A 93 -16.83 14.86 -9.66
N ASP A 94 -16.93 14.23 -10.84
CA ASP A 94 -18.12 13.50 -11.28
C ASP A 94 -17.84 12.03 -11.57
N ARG A 95 -18.90 11.22 -11.43
CA ARG A 95 -18.83 9.78 -11.62
C ARG A 95 -18.46 9.35 -13.04
N LYS A 96 -18.70 10.19 -14.06
CA LYS A 96 -18.38 9.87 -15.46
C LYS A 96 -16.93 10.21 -15.82
N GLY A 97 -16.23 10.98 -14.98
CA GLY A 97 -14.83 11.37 -15.20
C GLY A 97 -14.66 12.53 -16.19
N ASN A 98 -15.74 13.27 -16.48
CA ASN A 98 -15.73 14.37 -17.44
C ASN A 98 -15.06 15.63 -16.85
N ASN A 99 -15.26 15.87 -15.56
CA ASN A 99 -14.71 16.98 -14.79
C ASN A 99 -13.53 16.47 -13.94
N LYS A 100 -12.35 16.40 -14.58
CA LYS A 100 -11.10 15.99 -13.92
C LYS A 100 -10.63 17.06 -12.95
N VAL A 101 -10.09 16.65 -11.80
CA VAL A 101 -9.39 17.54 -10.88
C VAL A 101 -8.14 18.08 -11.57
N ARG A 102 -8.03 19.39 -11.77
CA ARG A 102 -6.89 20.06 -12.42
C ARG A 102 -6.03 20.80 -11.40
N MET A 103 -5.72 20.10 -10.32
CA MET A 103 -4.90 20.64 -9.24
C MET A 103 -3.43 20.26 -9.43
N ASN A 104 -2.53 21.16 -9.02
CA ASN A 104 -1.10 20.84 -8.97
C ASN A 104 -0.82 19.82 -7.84
N ALA A 105 0.32 19.12 -7.89
CA ALA A 105 0.64 18.06 -6.91
C ALA A 105 0.70 18.52 -5.44
N ARG A 106 0.80 19.82 -5.18
CA ARG A 106 0.86 20.43 -3.84
C ARG A 106 -0.51 20.81 -3.30
N GLY A 107 -1.51 20.86 -4.17
CA GLY A 107 -2.80 21.40 -3.82
C GLY A 107 -3.54 20.53 -2.81
N ILE A 108 -4.52 21.14 -2.16
CA ILE A 108 -5.31 20.50 -1.11
C ILE A 108 -6.72 20.19 -1.63
N LEU A 109 -7.09 18.90 -1.58
CA LEU A 109 -8.45 18.45 -1.84
C LEU A 109 -9.37 18.92 -0.70
N THR A 110 -10.53 19.45 -1.03
CA THR A 110 -11.47 20.07 -0.09
C THR A 110 -12.90 19.56 -0.19
N HIS A 111 -13.25 18.81 -1.25
CA HIS A 111 -14.59 18.24 -1.39
C HIS A 111 -14.71 16.95 -0.58
N ASP A 112 -15.93 16.65 -0.13
CA ASP A 112 -16.23 15.48 0.69
C ASP A 112 -15.84 14.16 0.01
N HIS A 113 -15.87 14.13 -1.32
CA HIS A 113 -15.49 12.95 -2.09
C HIS A 113 -15.00 13.28 -3.50
N TYR A 114 -14.28 12.32 -4.09
CA TYR A 114 -13.82 12.33 -5.48
C TYR A 114 -13.95 10.93 -6.09
N PHE A 115 -14.08 10.86 -7.42
CA PHE A 115 -14.12 9.59 -8.14
C PHE A 115 -12.75 9.28 -8.74
N LEU A 116 -12.25 8.07 -8.48
CA LEU A 116 -11.03 7.54 -9.08
C LEU A 116 -11.35 6.90 -10.43
N HIS A 117 -10.64 7.31 -11.46
CA HIS A 117 -10.74 6.73 -12.80
C HIS A 117 -9.42 6.12 -13.22
N VAL A 118 -9.49 4.93 -13.80
CA VAL A 118 -8.36 4.24 -14.43
C VAL A 118 -8.75 3.96 -15.87
N PRO A 119 -8.29 4.77 -16.85
CA PRO A 119 -8.46 4.47 -18.26
C PRO A 119 -7.91 3.08 -18.54
N GLN A 120 -8.81 2.14 -18.84
CA GLN A 120 -8.38 0.87 -19.39
C GLN A 120 -7.90 1.15 -20.82
N SER A 121 -6.62 0.93 -21.09
CA SER A 121 -6.17 0.75 -22.48
C SER A 121 -7.14 -0.23 -23.12
N LYS A 122 -7.64 0.05 -24.33
CA LYS A 122 -8.55 -0.81 -25.10
C LYS A 122 -7.89 -2.18 -25.35
N ARG A 123 -7.74 -2.99 -24.30
CA ARG A 123 -7.46 -4.41 -24.39
C ARG A 123 -8.73 -4.98 -24.95
N ASN A 124 -8.60 -5.63 -26.11
CA ASN A 124 -9.69 -6.30 -26.79
C ASN A 124 -10.55 -7.03 -25.75
N PHE A 125 -11.72 -6.45 -25.46
CA PHE A 125 -12.73 -7.05 -24.63
C PHE A 125 -13.17 -8.31 -25.38
N VAL A 126 -12.47 -9.42 -25.17
CA VAL A 126 -13.10 -10.72 -25.20
C VAL A 126 -13.88 -10.80 -23.90
N SER A 127 -14.92 -9.95 -23.82
CA SER A 127 -15.82 -9.83 -22.69
C SER A 127 -16.48 -11.18 -22.53
N SER A 128 -16.22 -11.87 -21.43
CA SER A 128 -17.27 -12.49 -20.61
C SER A 128 -18.50 -13.03 -21.36
N LEU A 129 -18.28 -13.95 -22.31
CA LEU A 129 -19.37 -14.75 -22.86
C LEU A 129 -19.52 -15.97 -21.95
N ILE A 130 -20.61 -16.00 -21.18
CA ILE A 130 -21.01 -17.19 -20.44
C ILE A 130 -21.56 -18.18 -21.49
N PRO A 131 -21.01 -19.41 -21.62
CA PRO A 131 -21.60 -20.41 -22.49
C PRO A 131 -22.93 -20.84 -21.89
N VAL A 132 -24.04 -20.55 -22.56
CA VAL A 132 -25.36 -21.07 -22.18
C VAL A 132 -25.76 -22.15 -23.19
N PRO A 133 -26.16 -23.36 -22.76
CA PRO A 133 -26.61 -24.40 -23.67
C PRO A 133 -27.92 -24.00 -24.36
N SER A 134 -27.93 -23.99 -25.69
CA SER A 134 -29.16 -23.89 -26.50
C SER A 134 -29.82 -25.26 -26.66
N ALA A 135 -31.15 -25.27 -26.81
CA ALA A 135 -31.95 -26.47 -27.13
C ALA A 135 -31.54 -27.15 -28.46
N SER A 136 -30.70 -26.51 -29.28
CA SER A 136 -30.14 -27.07 -30.52
C SER A 136 -28.74 -27.71 -30.36
N GLY A 137 -28.19 -27.79 -29.15
CA GLY A 137 -26.83 -28.30 -28.92
C GLY A 137 -25.69 -27.35 -29.32
N SER A 138 -25.99 -26.08 -29.59
CA SER A 138 -24.99 -25.03 -29.85
C SER A 138 -24.88 -24.07 -28.66
N PHE A 139 -23.68 -23.56 -28.37
CA PHE A 139 -23.48 -22.55 -27.34
C PHE A 139 -23.84 -21.16 -27.89
N ILE A 140 -24.81 -20.49 -27.27
CA ILE A 140 -25.15 -19.10 -27.60
C ILE A 140 -24.45 -18.20 -26.58
N CYS A 141 -23.72 -17.22 -27.09
CA CYS A 141 -23.08 -16.20 -26.31
C CYS A 141 -24.08 -15.08 -26.00
N LEU A 142 -24.55 -14.97 -24.76
CA LEU A 142 -25.42 -13.86 -24.33
C LEU A 142 -24.61 -12.83 -23.54
N PRO A 143 -24.77 -11.52 -23.82
CA PRO A 143 -24.25 -10.49 -22.93
C PRO A 143 -24.91 -10.59 -21.56
N SER A 144 -24.13 -10.49 -20.50
CA SER A 144 -24.63 -10.45 -19.12
C SER A 144 -25.69 -9.36 -18.99
N SER A 145 -26.95 -9.76 -18.77
CA SER A 145 -28.14 -8.91 -18.73
C SER A 145 -28.26 -8.09 -17.44
N ARG A 146 -27.15 -7.57 -16.92
CA ARG A 146 -27.10 -6.54 -15.85
C ARG A 146 -26.67 -5.16 -16.35
N ALA A 147 -26.82 -4.91 -17.65
CA ALA A 147 -26.69 -3.58 -18.26
C ALA A 147 -27.93 -2.71 -17.96
N GLY A 148 -28.21 -2.49 -16.68
CA GLY A 148 -29.04 -1.39 -16.21
C GLY A 148 -28.14 -0.41 -15.47
N ASP A 149 -28.02 0.81 -16.01
CA ASP A 149 -27.47 2.00 -15.34
C ASP A 149 -25.97 2.01 -14.96
N ARG A 150 -25.12 1.24 -15.65
CA ARG A 150 -23.65 1.28 -15.44
C ARG A 150 -22.95 2.00 -16.58
N ASP A 151 -22.95 3.33 -16.55
CA ASP A 151 -22.18 4.16 -17.50
C ASP A 151 -20.64 3.91 -17.43
N THR A 152 -20.15 3.23 -16.38
CA THR A 152 -18.72 2.89 -16.22
C THR A 152 -18.52 1.45 -15.76
N THR A 153 -17.78 0.64 -16.54
CA THR A 153 -17.38 -0.71 -16.16
C THR A 153 -16.40 -0.67 -14.97
N PRO A 154 -16.55 -1.53 -13.94
CA PRO A 154 -15.61 -1.55 -12.83
C PRO A 154 -14.19 -1.95 -13.26
N TYR A 155 -13.17 -1.24 -12.79
CA TYR A 155 -11.78 -1.67 -12.91
C TYR A 155 -11.37 -2.52 -11.71
N ALA A 156 -10.33 -3.35 -11.90
CA ALA A 156 -9.82 -4.20 -10.84
C ALA A 156 -9.05 -3.41 -9.77
N VAL A 157 -9.25 -3.78 -8.52
CA VAL A 157 -8.55 -3.21 -7.36
C VAL A 157 -7.65 -4.26 -6.72
N THR A 158 -6.41 -3.89 -6.38
CA THR A 158 -5.51 -4.74 -5.60
C THR A 158 -6.06 -4.85 -4.17
N PRO A 159 -6.32 -6.06 -3.64
CA PRO A 159 -7.12 -6.24 -2.43
C PRO A 159 -6.36 -6.00 -1.11
N ASN A 160 -5.04 -6.16 -1.13
CA ASN A 160 -4.17 -5.97 0.04
C ASN A 160 -2.70 -5.91 -0.40
N PHE A 161 -1.81 -5.64 0.57
CA PHE A 161 -0.38 -5.54 0.33
C PHE A 161 0.26 -6.84 -0.20
N GLU A 162 -0.17 -8.02 0.28
CA GLU A 162 0.36 -9.31 -0.20
C GLU A 162 0.08 -9.57 -1.70
N ASN A 163 -1.01 -9.00 -2.23
CA ASN A 163 -1.36 -9.09 -3.66
C ASN A 163 -0.85 -7.89 -4.47
N TRP A 164 -0.10 -6.98 -3.86
CA TRP A 164 0.47 -5.84 -4.54
C TRP A 164 1.88 -6.14 -5.06
N ARG A 165 2.13 -5.83 -6.34
CA ARG A 165 3.46 -5.88 -6.93
C ARG A 165 4.18 -4.56 -6.67
N PHE A 166 5.39 -4.63 -6.15
CA PHE A 166 6.27 -3.49 -6.05
C PHE A 166 6.61 -2.98 -7.47
N PRO A 167 6.58 -1.66 -7.74
CA PRO A 167 6.81 -1.15 -9.07
C PRO A 167 8.29 -1.27 -9.49
N GLU A 168 8.51 -1.28 -10.80
CA GLU A 168 9.87 -1.29 -11.37
C GLU A 168 10.60 0.04 -11.12
N ALA A 169 9.89 1.15 -11.27
CA ALA A 169 10.40 2.48 -10.96
C ALA A 169 9.55 3.10 -9.85
N LEU A 170 10.21 3.81 -8.93
CA LEU A 170 9.50 4.66 -7.97
C LEU A 170 8.88 5.86 -8.70
N PRO A 171 7.84 6.50 -8.16
CA PRO A 171 7.42 7.80 -8.67
C PRO A 171 8.56 8.82 -8.55
N SER A 172 8.63 9.81 -9.45
CA SER A 172 9.70 10.82 -9.48
C SER A 172 9.94 11.46 -8.10
N SER A 173 8.87 11.71 -7.36
CA SER A 173 8.94 12.36 -6.04
C SER A 173 9.63 11.56 -4.93
N TRP A 174 9.89 10.28 -5.19
CA TRP A 174 10.55 9.37 -4.27
C TRP A 174 12.02 9.14 -4.62
N HIS A 175 12.49 9.62 -5.78
CA HIS A 175 13.91 9.54 -6.17
C HIS A 175 14.75 10.59 -5.44
N SER A 176 14.18 11.76 -5.18
CA SER A 176 14.85 12.88 -4.51
C SER A 176 14.85 12.77 -2.99
N ILE A 177 14.64 11.57 -2.42
CA ILE A 177 14.77 11.32 -0.98
C ILE A 177 16.26 11.40 -0.62
N ALA A 178 16.75 12.63 -0.67
CA ALA A 178 18.14 13.01 -0.52
C ALA A 178 18.49 12.91 0.96
N ILE A 179 19.32 11.93 1.27
CA ILE A 179 20.42 11.95 2.25
C ILE A 179 20.30 13.14 3.21
N THR A 180 19.45 12.99 4.22
CA THR A 180 19.53 13.86 5.40
C THR A 180 20.95 13.71 5.97
N PRO A 181 21.63 14.80 6.38
CA PRO A 181 22.94 14.70 7.00
C PRO A 181 22.92 13.63 8.09
N ARG A 182 23.88 12.70 8.04
CA ARG A 182 23.98 11.62 9.04
C ARG A 182 24.22 12.28 10.39
N ASP A 183 23.19 12.38 11.21
CA ASP A 183 23.38 12.70 12.60
C ASP A 183 24.12 11.51 13.23
N SER A 184 25.29 11.75 13.81
CA SER A 184 26.10 10.69 14.43
C SER A 184 25.40 10.12 15.67
N LYS A 185 24.38 10.82 16.18
CA LYS A 185 23.60 10.44 17.35
C LYS A 185 22.37 9.62 16.96
N PRO A 186 22.01 8.56 17.71
CA PRO A 186 20.81 7.77 17.47
C PRO A 186 19.51 8.54 17.79
N SER A 187 19.08 9.45 16.91
CA SER A 187 17.90 10.29 17.10
C SER A 187 16.63 9.70 16.48
N CYS A 188 15.48 9.99 17.08
CA CYS A 188 14.15 9.79 16.53
C CYS A 188 14.01 10.57 15.22
N ILE A 189 13.58 9.90 14.15
CA ILE A 189 13.45 10.55 12.84
C ILE A 189 12.35 11.62 12.80
N ILE A 190 11.35 11.54 13.70
CA ILE A 190 10.25 12.51 13.77
C ILE A 190 10.61 13.66 14.70
N SER A 191 10.99 13.38 15.95
CA SER A 191 11.19 14.43 16.96
C SER A 191 12.61 15.01 16.99
N GLY A 192 13.59 14.41 16.32
CA GLY A 192 15.01 14.79 16.38
C GLY A 192 15.68 14.56 17.74
N ARG A 193 14.93 14.10 18.76
CA ARG A 193 15.46 13.78 20.10
C ARG A 193 16.01 12.37 20.15
N MET A 194 16.82 12.05 21.17
CA MET A 194 17.39 10.71 21.34
C MET A 194 16.31 9.62 21.30
N ALA A 195 16.53 8.59 20.49
CA ALA A 195 15.67 7.41 20.38
C ALA A 195 16.47 6.14 20.59
N THR A 196 16.05 5.37 21.58
CA THR A 196 16.64 4.07 21.91
C THR A 196 16.15 2.97 20.96
N GLU A 197 14.90 3.06 20.51
CA GLU A 197 14.24 2.00 19.74
C GLU A 197 14.52 2.07 18.24
N LYS A 198 14.76 0.89 17.67
CA LYS A 198 14.72 0.66 16.23
C LYS A 198 13.35 0.09 15.88
N ALA A 199 12.74 0.61 14.83
CA ALA A 199 11.49 0.13 14.29
C ALA A 199 11.71 -0.31 12.84
N HIS A 200 11.25 -1.51 12.50
CA HIS A 200 11.22 -1.96 11.12
C HIS A 200 10.19 -1.17 10.32
N VAL A 201 10.60 -0.70 9.15
CA VAL A 201 9.73 0.03 8.22
C VAL A 201 8.70 -0.94 7.64
N ILE A 202 9.14 -2.07 7.12
CA ILE A 202 8.32 -3.21 6.71
C ILE A 202 8.42 -4.31 7.78
N PRO A 203 7.30 -4.77 8.36
CA PRO A 203 7.32 -5.76 9.43
C PRO A 203 7.67 -7.15 8.88
N GLN A 204 8.26 -7.99 9.73
CA GLN A 204 8.65 -9.37 9.40
C GLN A 204 7.49 -10.23 8.87
N SER A 205 6.25 -9.94 9.28
CA SER A 205 5.07 -10.63 8.76
C SER A 205 4.90 -10.51 7.24
N GLN A 206 5.68 -9.66 6.57
CA GLN A 206 5.65 -9.45 5.11
C GLN A 206 6.88 -10.08 4.41
N ASP A 207 7.59 -11.01 5.03
CA ASP A 207 8.72 -11.72 4.41
C ASP A 207 8.34 -12.38 3.08
N LYS A 208 7.14 -12.99 3.01
CA LYS A 208 6.65 -13.58 1.76
C LYS A 208 6.52 -12.54 0.64
N TRP A 209 5.91 -11.39 0.94
CA TRP A 209 5.81 -10.29 -0.02
C TRP A 209 7.18 -9.75 -0.41
N TYR A 210 8.10 -9.63 0.54
CA TYR A 210 9.48 -9.17 0.35
C TYR A 210 10.21 -10.07 -0.66
N THR A 211 10.19 -11.38 -0.46
CA THR A 211 10.79 -12.36 -1.38
C THR A 211 10.14 -12.29 -2.76
N ASN A 212 8.80 -12.31 -2.82
CA ASN A 212 8.07 -12.31 -4.09
C ASN A 212 8.38 -11.08 -4.96
N ASN A 213 8.74 -9.95 -4.34
CA ASN A 213 9.03 -8.69 -5.01
C ASN A 213 10.53 -8.40 -5.17
N ALA A 214 11.41 -9.38 -4.95
CA ALA A 214 12.86 -9.23 -5.05
C ALA A 214 13.40 -8.05 -4.21
N MET A 215 12.80 -7.80 -3.05
CA MET A 215 13.16 -6.62 -2.24
C MET A 215 14.56 -6.72 -1.61
N SER A 216 15.19 -7.90 -1.69
CA SER A 216 16.61 -8.13 -1.37
C SER A 216 17.58 -7.24 -2.15
N ASP A 217 17.19 -6.80 -3.35
CA ASP A 217 17.98 -5.91 -4.20
C ASP A 217 18.20 -4.54 -3.54
N TYR A 218 17.36 -4.17 -2.57
CA TYR A 218 17.41 -2.88 -1.85
C TYR A 218 17.93 -2.99 -0.42
N SER A 219 18.36 -4.18 0.00
CA SER A 219 18.78 -4.48 1.37
C SER A 219 20.10 -5.24 1.45
N GLN A 220 20.98 -5.00 0.46
CA GLN A 220 22.30 -5.65 0.39
C GLN A 220 22.21 -7.18 0.38
N GLY A 221 21.17 -7.73 -0.27
CA GLY A 221 20.99 -9.17 -0.40
C GLY A 221 20.45 -9.88 0.86
N ALA A 222 19.87 -9.15 1.82
CA ALA A 222 19.32 -9.77 3.03
C ALA A 222 18.24 -10.83 2.70
N GLU A 223 18.34 -12.02 3.30
CA GLU A 223 17.39 -13.13 3.06
C GLU A 223 15.98 -12.87 3.61
N SER A 224 15.89 -12.06 4.67
CA SER A 224 14.62 -11.68 5.33
C SER A 224 14.56 -10.18 5.54
N VAL A 225 13.34 -9.63 5.46
CA VAL A 225 13.07 -8.20 5.67
C VAL A 225 13.46 -7.74 7.07
N HIS A 226 13.43 -8.64 8.05
CA HIS A 226 13.76 -8.35 9.45
C HIS A 226 15.26 -8.13 9.68
N ASN A 227 16.12 -8.74 8.85
CA ASN A 227 17.57 -8.70 9.00
C ASN A 227 18.22 -7.51 8.25
N SER A 228 17.44 -6.80 7.43
CA SER A 228 17.92 -5.65 6.67
C SER A 228 18.10 -4.41 7.55
N VAL A 229 19.30 -3.82 7.52
CA VAL A 229 19.57 -2.51 8.12
C VAL A 229 18.89 -1.37 7.36
N ASP A 230 18.72 -1.54 6.05
CA ASP A 230 18.02 -0.61 5.15
C ASP A 230 16.50 -0.56 5.39
N ASN A 231 15.97 -1.50 6.18
CA ASN A 231 14.57 -1.56 6.61
C ASN A 231 14.37 -1.04 8.05
N MET A 232 15.32 -0.31 8.64
CA MET A 232 15.22 0.16 10.03
C MET A 232 15.27 1.69 10.17
N ILE A 233 14.29 2.24 10.87
CA ILE A 233 14.28 3.64 11.34
C ILE A 233 14.36 3.70 12.87
N ARG A 234 14.72 4.87 13.41
CA ARG A 234 14.69 5.14 14.85
C ARG A 234 13.49 5.98 15.21
N LEU A 235 12.67 5.48 16.12
CA LEU A 235 11.47 6.18 16.61
C LEU A 235 11.45 6.13 18.13
N ARG A 236 10.66 7.02 18.73
CA ARG A 236 10.23 6.82 20.12
C ARG A 236 9.13 5.75 20.15
N ALA A 237 8.91 5.13 21.32
CA ALA A 237 7.93 4.07 21.51
C ALA A 237 6.51 4.44 21.03
N ASP A 238 6.11 5.70 21.25
CA ASP A 238 4.82 6.25 20.86
C ASP A 238 4.62 6.23 19.32
N PRO A 239 5.40 6.96 18.48
CA PRO A 239 5.33 6.83 17.03
C PRO A 239 5.62 5.44 16.49
N SER A 240 6.46 4.63 17.16
CA SER A 240 6.75 3.26 16.72
C SER A 240 5.49 2.40 16.69
N ARG A 241 4.67 2.46 17.74
CA ARG A 241 3.37 1.75 17.79
C ARG A 241 2.40 2.26 16.73
N ILE A 242 2.29 3.58 16.59
CA ILE A 242 1.36 4.20 15.63
C ILE A 242 1.77 3.91 14.19
N LEU A 243 3.09 3.86 13.92
CA LEU A 243 3.61 3.39 12.66
C LEU A 243 3.12 1.97 12.44
N HIS A 244 3.41 1.03 13.36
CA HIS A 244 3.02 -0.38 13.24
C HIS A 244 1.53 -0.58 12.92
N ASP A 245 0.65 0.17 13.58
CA ASP A 245 -0.81 0.19 13.35
C ASP A 245 -1.25 0.79 12.00
N CYS A 246 -0.28 1.16 11.15
CA CYS A 246 -0.48 1.78 9.85
C CYS A 246 -1.29 3.08 9.93
N ALA A 247 -1.14 3.85 11.01
CA ALA A 247 -1.88 5.11 11.17
C ALA A 247 -1.24 6.28 10.41
N PHE A 248 0.06 6.21 10.12
CA PHE A 248 0.77 7.17 9.28
C PHE A 248 1.82 6.49 8.40
N ALA A 249 2.24 7.20 7.36
CA ALA A 249 3.42 6.88 6.55
C ALA A 249 4.28 8.12 6.36
N LEU A 250 5.52 7.91 5.91
CA LEU A 250 6.39 8.98 5.46
C LEU A 250 6.13 9.22 3.97
N VAL A 251 5.93 10.48 3.58
CA VAL A 251 5.61 10.83 2.18
C VAL A 251 6.41 12.05 1.74
N PRO A 252 6.84 12.10 0.46
CA PRO A 252 7.40 13.32 -0.11
C PRO A 252 6.29 14.36 -0.32
N LYS A 253 6.52 15.57 0.17
CA LYS A 253 5.73 16.76 -0.17
C LYS A 253 6.69 17.87 -0.61
N SER A 254 6.30 18.62 -1.64
CA SER A 254 7.09 19.77 -2.06
C SER A 254 6.85 20.96 -1.13
N ASP A 255 7.92 21.65 -0.74
CA ASP A 255 7.80 22.94 -0.06
C ASP A 255 7.43 24.07 -1.05
N THR A 256 7.27 25.30 -0.54
CA THR A 256 6.97 26.49 -1.33
C THR A 256 8.00 26.76 -2.43
N ASN A 257 9.26 26.35 -2.23
CA ASN A 257 10.34 26.48 -3.20
C ASN A 257 10.43 25.29 -4.17
N GLY A 258 9.49 24.34 -4.08
CA GLY A 258 9.46 23.13 -4.87
C GLY A 258 10.51 22.09 -4.54
N ARG A 259 11.12 22.18 -3.36
CA ARG A 259 12.02 21.14 -2.87
C ARG A 259 11.20 20.06 -2.19
N GLU A 260 11.45 18.81 -2.56
CA GLU A 260 10.80 17.67 -1.95
C GLU A 260 11.34 17.46 -0.54
N ARG A 261 10.42 17.31 0.42
CA ARG A 261 10.73 17.02 1.81
C ARG A 261 9.91 15.82 2.24
N ILE A 262 10.53 14.93 2.98
CA ILE A 262 9.81 13.84 3.62
C ILE A 262 9.14 14.33 4.89
N VAL A 263 7.84 14.10 4.98
CA VAL A 263 7.01 14.45 6.13
C VAL A 263 6.23 13.25 6.63
N VAL A 264 5.78 13.33 7.87
CA VAL A 264 4.83 12.37 8.45
C VAL A 264 3.42 12.72 7.97
N HIS A 265 2.70 11.78 7.35
CA HIS A 265 1.32 11.97 6.91
C HIS A 265 0.41 10.88 7.47
N PHE A 266 -0.63 11.31 8.19
CA PHE A 266 -1.57 10.43 8.86
C PHE A 266 -2.71 10.00 7.92
N PHE A 267 -2.94 8.68 7.89
CA PHE A 267 -4.03 8.03 7.18
C PHE A 267 -5.21 7.68 8.10
N SER A 268 -5.01 7.79 9.42
CA SER A 268 -6.03 7.53 10.42
C SER A 268 -5.78 8.34 11.69
N THR A 269 -6.86 8.88 12.26
CA THR A 269 -6.86 9.52 13.59
C THR A 269 -7.47 8.63 14.67
N THR A 270 -7.88 7.40 14.31
CA THR A 270 -8.48 6.42 15.24
C THR A 270 -7.43 5.75 16.15
N ASN A 271 -7.89 4.93 17.10
CA ASN A 271 -7.03 4.12 17.99
C ASN A 271 -5.97 4.93 18.77
N GLY A 272 -6.30 6.17 19.17
CA GLY A 272 -5.37 7.03 19.91
C GLY A 272 -4.31 7.71 19.05
N ALA A 273 -4.41 7.63 17.71
CA ALA A 273 -3.53 8.35 16.80
C ALA A 273 -3.88 9.84 16.67
N GLY A 274 -5.05 10.30 17.14
CA GLY A 274 -5.51 11.68 17.01
C GLY A 274 -4.55 12.73 17.59
N ASP A 275 -4.07 12.54 18.82
CA ASP A 275 -3.11 13.47 19.45
C ASP A 275 -1.78 13.49 18.68
N ALA A 276 -1.30 12.32 18.25
CA ALA A 276 -0.08 12.23 17.45
C ALA A 276 -0.25 12.87 16.08
N ALA A 277 -1.42 12.74 15.45
CA ALA A 277 -1.75 13.40 14.20
C ALA A 277 -1.72 14.93 14.37
N PHE A 278 -2.26 15.44 15.47
CA PHE A 278 -2.23 16.87 15.77
C PHE A 278 -0.81 17.42 15.86
N TRP A 279 0.09 16.71 16.54
CA TRP A 279 1.47 17.19 16.73
C TRP A 279 2.43 16.88 15.58
N HIS A 280 2.18 15.80 14.83
CA HIS A 280 3.16 15.25 13.90
C HIS A 280 2.73 15.27 12.44
N HIS A 281 1.46 15.54 12.10
CA HIS A 281 1.08 15.64 10.68
C HIS A 281 1.85 16.77 10.00
N ASN A 282 2.37 16.51 8.79
CA ASN A 282 3.28 17.38 8.04
C ASN A 282 4.59 17.74 8.74
N GLN A 283 4.93 17.10 9.87
CA GLN A 283 6.23 17.29 10.48
C GLN A 283 7.33 16.70 9.59
N LYS A 284 8.32 17.55 9.24
CA LYS A 284 9.51 17.15 8.50
C LYS A 284 10.34 16.15 9.30
N VAL A 285 10.78 15.08 8.66
CA VAL A 285 11.70 14.12 9.28
C VAL A 285 13.14 14.61 9.28
N HIS A 286 13.91 14.20 10.28
CA HIS A 286 15.26 14.68 10.54
C HIS A 286 16.36 13.81 9.91
N ASN A 287 16.24 12.48 9.97
CA ASN A 287 17.30 11.56 9.51
C ASN A 287 16.70 10.30 8.86
N LEU A 288 17.03 10.03 7.59
CA LEU A 288 16.65 8.83 6.83
C LEU A 288 17.84 8.20 6.09
N ALA A 289 19.08 8.62 6.38
CA ALA A 289 20.26 8.24 5.59
C ALA A 289 20.57 6.73 5.56
N SER A 290 19.94 5.93 6.44
CA SER A 290 20.14 4.49 6.53
C SER A 290 19.02 3.66 5.92
N VAL A 291 17.99 4.27 5.31
CA VAL A 291 16.80 3.53 4.82
C VAL A 291 16.64 3.72 3.33
N ALA A 292 16.48 2.61 2.61
CA ALA A 292 16.25 2.67 1.18
C ALA A 292 14.87 3.31 0.88
N PRO A 293 14.77 4.26 -0.06
CA PRO A 293 13.50 4.86 -0.50
C PRO A 293 12.41 3.82 -0.84
N GLN A 294 12.82 2.65 -1.32
CA GLN A 294 11.97 1.54 -1.68
C GLN A 294 11.21 0.97 -0.47
N PHE A 295 11.85 0.84 0.69
CA PHE A 295 11.18 0.42 1.92
C PHE A 295 10.19 1.47 2.41
N LEU A 296 10.53 2.76 2.28
CA LEU A 296 9.61 3.85 2.63
C LEU A 296 8.38 3.85 1.73
N PHE A 297 8.56 3.64 0.42
CA PHE A 297 7.44 3.57 -0.53
C PHE A 297 6.58 2.32 -0.30
N ALA A 298 7.21 1.17 -0.06
CA ALA A 298 6.51 -0.04 0.34
C ALA A 298 5.72 0.18 1.65
N ARG A 299 6.25 0.94 2.62
CA ARG A 299 5.54 1.27 3.85
C ARG A 299 4.35 2.19 3.62
N PHE A 300 4.50 3.15 2.72
CA PHE A 300 3.38 3.95 2.26
C PHE A 300 2.27 3.06 1.68
N ALA A 301 2.62 2.15 0.75
CA ALA A 301 1.65 1.23 0.17
C ALA A 301 0.99 0.33 1.23
N LEU A 302 1.76 -0.25 2.16
CA LEU A 302 1.24 -1.04 3.28
C LEU A 302 0.21 -0.25 4.10
N THR A 303 0.50 1.02 4.35
CA THR A 303 -0.39 1.94 5.08
C THR A 303 -1.68 2.22 4.31
N VAL A 304 -1.58 2.40 2.98
CA VAL A 304 -2.73 2.58 2.09
C VAL A 304 -3.62 1.33 2.09
N PHE A 305 -3.04 0.14 1.95
CA PHE A 305 -3.81 -1.11 1.92
C PHE A 305 -4.53 -1.41 3.24
N ALA A 306 -4.05 -0.88 4.37
CA ALA A 306 -4.77 -0.95 5.64
C ALA A 306 -6.12 -0.18 5.61
N ARG A 307 -6.34 0.71 4.63
CA ARG A 307 -7.54 1.56 4.52
C ARG A 307 -8.61 1.05 3.56
N ILE A 308 -8.30 0.06 2.71
CA ILE A 308 -9.24 -0.38 1.65
C ILE A 308 -10.05 -1.64 2.01
N LYS A 309 -9.78 -2.26 3.17
CA LYS A 309 -10.39 -3.56 3.54
C LYS A 309 -11.92 -3.55 3.44
N ASP A 310 -12.53 -2.43 3.79
CA ASP A 310 -13.98 -2.24 3.73
C ASP A 310 -14.52 -2.34 2.30
N LEU A 311 -13.87 -1.73 1.31
CA LEU A 311 -14.23 -1.88 -0.11
C LEU A 311 -14.16 -3.35 -0.54
N ILE A 312 -13.10 -4.04 -0.10
CA ILE A 312 -12.82 -5.43 -0.48
C ILE A 312 -13.81 -6.41 0.14
N LEU A 313 -14.43 -6.10 1.27
CA LEU A 313 -15.37 -7.01 1.94
C LEU A 313 -16.85 -6.63 1.77
N ARG A 314 -17.14 -5.38 1.42
CA ARG A 314 -18.51 -4.91 1.18
C ARG A 314 -19.03 -5.34 -0.19
N GLY A 315 -20.35 -5.30 -0.34
CA GLY A 315 -21.07 -5.58 -1.58
C GLY A 315 -21.04 -7.03 -2.05
N GLU A 316 -21.74 -7.28 -3.15
CA GLU A 316 -21.92 -8.63 -3.70
C GLU A 316 -20.74 -9.08 -4.55
N CYS A 317 -20.22 -8.21 -5.40
CA CYS A 317 -19.18 -8.56 -6.36
C CYS A 317 -18.12 -7.48 -6.50
N ARG A 318 -16.86 -7.87 -6.71
CA ARG A 318 -15.73 -6.95 -6.96
C ARG A 318 -14.80 -7.49 -8.04
N GLN A 319 -14.32 -6.60 -8.89
CA GLN A 319 -13.15 -6.85 -9.74
C GLN A 319 -11.88 -6.68 -8.89
N ILE A 320 -11.10 -7.75 -8.78
CA ILE A 320 -9.93 -7.84 -7.90
C ILE A 320 -8.69 -8.18 -8.73
N ALA A 321 -7.59 -7.46 -8.49
CA ALA A 321 -6.28 -7.78 -9.05
C ALA A 321 -5.52 -8.71 -8.09
N VAL A 322 -5.32 -9.97 -8.48
CA VAL A 322 -4.66 -11.01 -7.69
C VAL A 322 -3.32 -11.37 -8.30
N VAL A 323 -2.29 -11.52 -7.47
CA VAL A 323 -0.97 -11.99 -7.91
C VAL A 323 -0.93 -13.51 -7.84
N LEU A 324 -0.59 -14.15 -8.95
CA LEU A 324 -0.52 -15.59 -9.11
C LEU A 324 0.81 -15.99 -9.74
N GLY A 325 1.27 -17.20 -9.45
CA GLY A 325 2.37 -17.80 -10.21
C GLY A 325 1.96 -17.98 -11.67
N GLY A 326 2.83 -17.56 -12.57
CA GLY A 326 2.61 -17.59 -14.00
C GLY A 326 3.92 -17.60 -14.76
N ILE A 327 3.86 -17.23 -16.02
CA ILE A 327 5.01 -17.17 -16.92
C ILE A 327 5.05 -15.77 -17.51
N ASP A 328 6.21 -15.13 -17.53
CA ASP A 328 6.39 -13.83 -18.16
C ASP A 328 6.48 -13.93 -19.69
N SER A 329 6.60 -12.79 -20.38
CA SER A 329 6.72 -12.74 -21.84
C SER A 329 7.96 -13.46 -22.38
N SER A 330 8.94 -13.76 -21.54
CA SER A 330 10.17 -14.49 -21.90
C SER A 330 10.04 -16.00 -21.73
N GLY A 331 8.91 -16.50 -21.22
CA GLY A 331 8.75 -17.92 -20.91
C GLY A 331 9.27 -18.32 -19.53
N SER A 332 9.68 -17.36 -18.69
CA SER A 332 10.23 -17.62 -17.36
C SER A 332 9.14 -17.59 -16.28
N PRO A 333 9.21 -18.43 -15.23
CA PRO A 333 8.30 -18.36 -14.09
C PRO A 333 8.31 -16.96 -13.46
N ALA A 334 7.14 -16.38 -13.24
CA ALA A 334 6.99 -15.02 -12.74
C ALA A 334 5.70 -14.85 -11.93
N TRP A 335 5.69 -13.88 -11.02
CA TRP A 335 4.47 -13.42 -10.34
C TRP A 335 3.69 -12.47 -11.26
N VAL A 336 2.54 -12.93 -11.75
CA VAL A 336 1.70 -12.19 -12.71
C VAL A 336 0.42 -11.72 -12.03
N THR A 337 0.04 -10.46 -12.27
CA THR A 337 -1.22 -9.91 -11.80
C THR A 337 -2.34 -10.28 -12.77
N ARG A 338 -3.41 -10.88 -12.27
CA ARG A 338 -4.63 -11.19 -13.03
C ARG A 338 -5.84 -10.52 -12.42
N GLU A 339 -6.70 -9.98 -13.28
CA GLU A 339 -7.99 -9.44 -12.89
C GLU A 339 -9.01 -10.58 -12.81
N VAL A 340 -9.70 -10.68 -11.69
CA VAL A 340 -10.70 -11.70 -11.42
C VAL A 340 -11.91 -11.07 -10.76
N GLU A 341 -13.09 -11.45 -11.22
CA GLU A 341 -14.33 -11.09 -10.56
C GLU A 341 -14.56 -12.07 -9.39
N MET A 342 -14.79 -11.53 -8.19
CA MET A 342 -15.02 -12.32 -6.98
C MET A 342 -16.33 -11.94 -6.29
N ASP A 343 -17.11 -12.96 -5.95
CA ASP A 343 -18.28 -12.79 -5.09
C ASP A 343 -17.88 -12.50 -3.64
N ARG A 344 -18.88 -12.19 -2.82
CA ARG A 344 -18.70 -11.87 -1.40
C ARG A 344 -18.15 -13.04 -0.58
N ALA A 345 -18.61 -14.25 -0.82
CA ALA A 345 -18.19 -15.43 -0.06
C ALA A 345 -16.72 -15.77 -0.33
N GLN A 346 -16.30 -15.72 -1.60
CA GLN A 346 -14.90 -15.88 -2.01
C GLN A 346 -13.99 -14.84 -1.34
N ARG A 347 -14.41 -13.56 -1.32
CA ARG A 347 -13.64 -12.48 -0.68
C ARG A 347 -13.58 -12.61 0.84
N LEU A 348 -14.66 -13.00 1.50
CA LEU A 348 -14.66 -13.25 2.94
C LEU A 348 -13.79 -14.45 3.32
N SER A 349 -13.82 -15.52 2.53
CA SER A 349 -12.95 -16.68 2.73
C SER A 349 -11.46 -16.32 2.58
N ARG A 350 -11.12 -15.50 1.58
CA ARG A 350 -9.72 -15.16 1.27
C ARG A 350 -9.15 -13.98 2.07
N TYR A 351 -9.96 -12.97 2.36
CA TYR A 351 -9.52 -11.67 2.92
C TYR A 351 -10.26 -11.27 4.21
N GLY A 352 -11.23 -12.08 4.64
CA GLY A 352 -11.97 -11.85 5.86
C GLY A 352 -11.09 -11.95 7.11
N PRO A 353 -11.57 -11.46 8.26
CA PRO A 353 -10.92 -11.72 9.54
C PRO A 353 -10.84 -13.24 9.76
N LEU A 354 -9.64 -13.77 9.97
CA LEU A 354 -9.46 -15.14 10.43
C LEU A 354 -10.24 -15.29 11.75
N THR A 355 -11.24 -16.16 11.78
CA THR A 355 -11.87 -16.55 13.04
C THR A 355 -10.81 -17.21 13.91
N SER A 356 -10.51 -16.55 15.03
CA SER A 356 -9.59 -16.91 16.10
C SER A 356 -9.24 -18.40 16.23
N HIS A 357 -8.14 -18.84 15.63
CA HIS A 357 -7.32 -19.87 16.26
C HIS A 357 -6.29 -19.17 17.16
N LYS A 358 -6.41 -19.45 18.46
CA LYS A 358 -5.59 -18.98 19.59
C LYS A 358 -4.19 -18.48 19.17
N ARG A 359 -3.95 -17.16 19.26
CA ARG A 359 -2.58 -16.63 19.34
C ARG A 359 -1.93 -17.18 20.61
N ALA A 360 -1.03 -18.15 20.45
CA ALA A 360 -0.07 -18.48 21.50
C ALA A 360 0.76 -17.21 21.79
N ARG A 361 0.79 -16.85 23.05
CA ARG A 361 1.52 -15.71 23.62
C ARG A 361 3.02 -15.91 23.32
N PRO A 362 3.78 -14.95 22.79
CA PRO A 362 5.22 -15.07 22.73
C PRO A 362 5.75 -15.08 24.16
N GLN A 363 6.42 -16.17 24.53
CA GLN A 363 7.09 -16.30 25.80
C GLN A 363 8.29 -15.35 25.79
N CYS A 364 8.28 -14.39 26.72
CA CYS A 364 9.36 -13.44 26.92
C CYS A 364 10.56 -14.22 27.46
N CYS A 365 11.68 -14.25 26.72
CA CYS A 365 12.91 -14.85 27.19
C CYS A 365 13.56 -13.89 28.19
N GLU A 366 13.54 -14.27 29.46
CA GLU A 366 14.34 -13.67 30.51
C GLU A 366 15.83 -13.84 30.17
N SER A 367 16.56 -12.75 30.37
CA SER A 367 18.01 -12.64 30.32
C SER A 367 18.70 -13.55 31.33
N GLN A 368 19.66 -14.35 30.87
CA GLN A 368 20.78 -14.79 31.72
C GLN A 368 22.09 -14.54 30.99
N GLN A 369 22.95 -13.79 31.69
CA GLN A 369 24.36 -13.56 31.41
C GLN A 369 25.12 -14.87 31.55
N ASP A 370 26.16 -15.06 30.73
CA ASP A 370 27.49 -15.40 31.25
C ASP A 370 28.57 -15.09 30.19
N ASP A 371 29.66 -14.51 30.70
CA ASP A 371 30.91 -14.16 30.04
C ASP A 371 31.66 -15.40 29.53
N ASP A 372 32.41 -15.30 28.42
CA ASP A 372 33.87 -15.44 28.48
C ASP A 372 34.60 -15.23 27.14
N GLN A 373 35.78 -14.63 27.27
CA GLN A 373 36.70 -14.15 26.24
C GLN A 373 37.42 -15.25 25.44
N LYS A 374 37.57 -15.04 24.12
CA LYS A 374 38.88 -15.07 23.43
C LYS A 374 38.79 -14.64 21.95
N SER A 375 39.52 -13.58 21.63
CA SER A 375 40.20 -13.34 20.35
C SER A 375 41.70 -13.73 20.56
N PRO A 376 42.60 -13.86 19.56
CA PRO A 376 42.54 -13.21 18.25
C PRO A 376 43.14 -13.99 17.05
N GLU A 377 43.23 -13.27 15.93
CA GLU A 377 44.14 -13.39 14.79
C GLU A 377 43.73 -14.20 13.56
N GLY A 378 43.75 -13.49 12.42
CA GLY A 378 43.51 -14.04 11.08
C GLY A 378 43.39 -12.95 10.01
N VAL A 379 44.40 -12.08 9.89
CA VAL A 379 44.54 -11.16 8.75
C VAL A 379 44.73 -11.96 7.47
N ARG A 380 43.87 -11.77 6.47
CA ARG A 380 44.24 -11.90 5.06
C ARG A 380 43.59 -10.80 4.23
N MET A 381 44.45 -10.16 3.45
CA MET A 381 44.17 -9.04 2.56
C MET A 381 43.96 -9.48 1.11
N PHE A 382 43.15 -8.64 0.44
CA PHE A 382 43.04 -8.31 -0.98
C PHE A 382 42.66 -9.37 -2.03
N GLY A 383 41.68 -8.96 -2.84
CA GLY A 383 41.42 -9.41 -4.20
C GLY A 383 40.37 -8.50 -4.84
N TYR A 384 40.80 -7.37 -5.42
CA TYR A 384 39.95 -6.56 -6.29
C TYR A 384 39.74 -7.32 -7.60
N GLY A 385 38.49 -7.67 -7.89
CA GLY A 385 38.06 -8.15 -9.21
C GLY A 385 37.22 -7.07 -9.88
N LEU A 386 37.83 -6.35 -10.82
CA LEU A 386 37.11 -5.60 -11.84
C LEU A 386 36.49 -6.61 -12.80
N GLY A 387 35.16 -6.71 -12.79
CA GLY A 387 34.35 -7.44 -13.76
C GLY A 387 33.30 -6.50 -14.33
N GLU A 388 33.29 -6.40 -15.65
CA GLU A 388 32.48 -5.59 -16.57
C GLU A 388 30.95 -5.84 -16.45
N PRO A 389 30.09 -4.99 -17.06
CA PRO A 389 28.70 -4.81 -16.64
C PRO A 389 27.78 -5.90 -17.21
N GLU A 390 27.17 -6.69 -16.33
CA GLU A 390 26.15 -7.65 -16.74
C GLU A 390 24.73 -7.06 -16.68
N ASP A 391 24.20 -6.91 -17.89
CA ASP A 391 22.82 -6.92 -18.37
C ASP A 391 21.67 -6.92 -17.34
N TYR A 392 20.80 -5.92 -17.47
CA TYR A 392 19.54 -5.75 -16.73
C TYR A 392 18.59 -6.93 -17.02
N THR A 393 18.72 -8.02 -16.26
CA THR A 393 17.79 -9.13 -16.33
C THR A 393 16.65 -8.97 -15.32
N SER A 394 15.43 -9.12 -15.84
CA SER A 394 14.15 -8.76 -15.24
C SER A 394 13.93 -9.26 -13.80
N ARG A 395 13.41 -8.36 -12.95
CA ARG A 395 13.02 -8.55 -11.53
C ARG A 395 11.96 -9.64 -11.27
N THR A 396 11.50 -10.35 -12.30
CA THR A 396 10.56 -11.46 -12.21
C THR A 396 11.17 -12.75 -11.66
N ARG A 397 12.51 -12.85 -11.54
CA ARG A 397 13.26 -14.09 -11.25
C ARG A 397 13.40 -14.51 -9.78
N ALA A 398 12.67 -13.96 -8.82
CA ALA A 398 12.83 -14.30 -7.38
C ALA A 398 12.33 -15.72 -6.97
N TRP A 399 12.52 -16.72 -7.83
CA TRP A 399 12.15 -18.12 -7.65
C TRP A 399 13.35 -19.02 -7.97
N LEU A 400 14.34 -19.09 -7.08
CA LEU A 400 15.25 -20.23 -6.93
C LEU A 400 15.95 -20.09 -5.56
N GLY A 401 15.45 -20.76 -4.52
CA GLY A 401 16.17 -20.80 -3.24
C GLY A 401 15.48 -21.44 -2.04
N ALA A 402 14.15 -21.62 -2.05
CA ALA A 402 13.46 -22.11 -0.86
C ALA A 402 12.25 -23.00 -1.21
N ASP A 403 12.48 -24.24 -1.68
CA ASP A 403 11.60 -25.38 -1.32
C ASP A 403 11.98 -26.79 -1.83
N GLU A 404 13.19 -27.03 -2.37
CA GLU A 404 13.59 -28.42 -2.68
C GLU A 404 14.41 -29.06 -1.57
N THR A 405 13.73 -29.49 -0.50
CA THR A 405 14.14 -30.69 0.28
C THR A 405 12.95 -31.27 1.05
N ARG A 406 11.94 -31.80 0.33
CA ARG A 406 11.17 -32.94 0.84
C ARG A 406 10.94 -33.95 -0.28
N SER A 407 11.79 -34.97 -0.22
CA SER A 407 11.74 -36.22 -0.97
C SER A 407 10.34 -36.81 -1.04
N ILE A 408 9.83 -36.96 -2.27
CA ILE A 408 8.74 -37.85 -2.63
C ILE A 408 9.37 -39.22 -2.86
N SER A 409 9.07 -40.19 -1.99
CA SER A 409 9.28 -41.61 -2.26
C SER A 409 7.99 -42.20 -2.81
N GLU A 410 8.06 -42.57 -4.10
CA GLU A 410 7.50 -43.78 -4.71
C GLU A 410 6.07 -44.21 -4.36
N PHE A 411 5.17 -44.12 -5.34
CA PHE A 411 4.36 -45.27 -5.75
C PHE A 411 4.03 -45.14 -7.25
N SER A 412 4.71 -45.95 -8.04
CA SER A 412 4.46 -46.13 -9.47
C SER A 412 3.35 -47.16 -9.68
N SER A 413 2.48 -46.87 -10.66
CA SER A 413 1.86 -47.78 -11.65
C SER A 413 1.44 -49.19 -11.18
N ASP A 414 0.24 -49.68 -11.48
CA ASP A 414 -0.25 -49.84 -12.84
C ASP A 414 -1.66 -50.49 -12.81
N GLY A 415 -2.40 -50.41 -13.92
CA GLY A 415 -3.48 -51.38 -14.17
C GLY A 415 -4.84 -50.84 -14.60
N SER A 416 -4.89 -50.35 -15.84
CA SER A 416 -6.02 -50.39 -16.78
C SER A 416 -7.10 -51.46 -16.53
N LEU A 417 -8.39 -51.11 -16.61
CA LEU A 417 -9.26 -51.53 -17.73
C LEU A 417 -10.71 -51.04 -17.56
N ASP A 418 -11.30 -50.86 -18.72
CA ASP A 418 -12.51 -50.14 -19.07
C ASP A 418 -13.75 -51.07 -19.12
N LEU A 419 -14.93 -50.46 -19.26
CA LEU A 419 -16.17 -50.97 -19.88
C LEU A 419 -17.21 -51.81 -19.08
N ARG A 420 -18.41 -51.17 -19.04
CA ARG A 420 -19.78 -51.67 -19.34
C ARG A 420 -20.68 -52.19 -18.22
N TYR A 421 -21.81 -51.47 -18.10
CA TYR A 421 -23.19 -51.95 -18.12
C TYR A 421 -23.47 -53.36 -17.58
N CYS A 422 -24.13 -53.43 -16.42
CA CYS A 422 -25.52 -53.87 -16.24
C CYS A 422 -26.02 -53.42 -14.86
#